data_AF-A0A8K1D1Z5-F1
#
_entry.id   AF-A0A8K1D1Z5-F1
#
_cell.length_a   1.000
_cell.length_b   1.000
_cell.length_c   1.000
_cell.angle_alpha   90.00
_cell.angle_beta   90.00
_cell.angle_gamma   90.00
#
_symmetry.space_group_name_H-M   'P 1'
#
loop_
_entity.id
_entity.type
_entity.pdbx_description
1 polymer ?
#
loop_
_entity_poly.entity_id
_entity_poly.type
_entity_poly.pdbx_seq_one_letter_code
_entity_poly.pdbx_strand_id
1 'polypeptide(L)'
;MNLNTHIALALAVGLLLFHNDVTIAVLVGIGAAIPDLDREYVFTKRKIFAKYQLHRALFHNVFFALAITLFNQYLGLGVFLHIALDMLTSPTDRGVELFFPLGRLVGKFMLDYDGNVNRKSKGMLWYLEDPVRIINKTADPGLKEVNKMPWIRIYGPFKNSRLVDWMIFYSSFVFIQLYELNNLISWWESFLYTVFVKYIFIDIGIIIFYFTGEFWRRRLQFRGVTTKIRNSIIIIMVFALSLILYQGYHLYNPINTSIGIREVSLIIVSLIIGLIIAYVHVRLRFKQVVL
;
A
#
# COMPACT_ATOMS: atom_id res chain seq x y z
N MET A 1 -2.20 -6.63 -0.27
CA MET A 1 -1.21 -7.51 -0.94
C MET A 1 0.12 -7.47 -0.18
N ASN A 2 1.15 -8.22 -0.58
CA ASN A 2 2.46 -8.10 0.08
C ASN A 2 3.15 -6.77 -0.30
N LEU A 3 3.85 -6.13 0.65
CA LEU A 3 4.61 -4.91 0.42
C LEU A 3 5.59 -5.04 -0.77
N ASN A 4 6.24 -6.19 -0.89
CA ASN A 4 7.16 -6.46 -2.00
C ASN A 4 6.46 -6.41 -3.36
N THR A 5 5.19 -6.81 -3.43
CA THR A 5 4.39 -6.73 -4.65
C THR A 5 4.06 -5.29 -5.01
N HIS A 6 3.70 -4.48 -4.01
CA HIS A 6 3.45 -3.05 -4.20
C HIS A 6 4.69 -2.35 -4.75
N ILE A 7 5.85 -2.57 -4.12
CA ILE A 7 7.13 -1.99 -4.55
C ILE A 7 7.52 -2.49 -5.95
N ALA A 8 7.43 -3.80 -6.21
CA ALA A 8 7.81 -4.36 -7.51
C ALA A 8 6.95 -3.80 -8.65
N LEU A 9 5.64 -3.70 -8.46
CA LEU A 9 4.75 -3.09 -9.45
C LEU A 9 5.08 -1.61 -9.65
N ALA A 10 5.27 -0.87 -8.56
CA ALA A 10 5.57 0.55 -8.59
C ALA A 10 6.88 0.84 -9.34
N LEU A 11 7.93 0.03 -9.12
CA LEU A 11 9.18 0.09 -9.88
C LEU A 11 8.94 -0.18 -11.38
N ALA A 12 8.20 -1.25 -11.72
CA ALA A 12 7.93 -1.61 -13.11
C ALA A 12 7.13 -0.52 -13.85
N VAL A 13 6.10 0.03 -13.21
CA VAL A 13 5.30 1.14 -13.75
C VAL A 13 6.14 2.41 -13.87
N GLY A 14 7.00 2.70 -12.90
CA GLY A 14 7.92 3.81 -12.97
C GLY A 14 8.89 3.71 -14.14
N LEU A 15 9.52 2.55 -14.36
CA LEU A 15 10.41 2.37 -15.51
C LEU A 15 9.67 2.48 -16.84
N LEU A 16 8.47 1.91 -16.91
CA LEU A 16 7.63 1.93 -18.11
C LEU A 16 7.22 3.35 -18.49
N LEU A 17 6.73 4.13 -17.51
CA LEU A 17 6.22 5.48 -17.74
C LEU A 17 7.32 6.53 -17.85
N PHE A 18 8.54 6.25 -17.39
CA PHE A 18 9.63 7.23 -17.36
C PHE A 18 10.88 6.75 -18.10
N HIS A 19 10.71 5.88 -19.09
CA HIS A 19 11.74 5.47 -20.05
C HIS A 19 13.08 5.07 -19.40
N ASN A 20 13.02 4.16 -18.42
CA ASN A 20 14.19 3.69 -17.67
C ASN A 20 14.91 4.72 -16.79
N ASP A 21 14.27 5.83 -16.41
CA ASP A 21 14.80 6.65 -15.33
C ASP A 21 14.68 5.92 -13.98
N VAL A 22 15.78 5.27 -13.59
CA VAL A 22 15.94 4.56 -12.31
C VAL A 22 15.60 5.44 -11.12
N THR A 23 15.92 6.74 -11.20
CA THR A 23 15.61 7.70 -10.14
C THR A 23 14.12 7.77 -9.89
N ILE A 24 13.35 7.96 -10.96
CA ILE A 24 11.90 8.13 -10.87
C ILE A 24 11.26 6.80 -10.50
N ALA A 25 11.72 5.69 -11.08
CA ALA A 25 11.23 4.37 -10.71
C ALA A 25 11.38 4.11 -9.21
N VAL A 26 12.56 4.38 -8.64
CA VAL A 26 12.81 4.27 -7.19
C VAL A 26 11.89 5.17 -6.39
N LEU A 27 11.64 6.41 -6.84
CA LEU A 27 10.69 7.30 -6.16
C LEU A 27 9.26 6.77 -6.17
N VAL A 28 8.78 6.27 -7.31
CA VAL A 28 7.46 5.62 -7.39
C VAL A 28 7.41 4.40 -6.45
N GLY A 29 8.50 3.62 -6.38
CA GLY A 29 8.67 2.51 -5.43
C GLY A 29 8.61 2.93 -3.95
N ILE A 30 9.31 4.01 -3.59
CA ILE A 30 9.25 4.62 -2.25
C ILE A 30 7.82 5.07 -1.96
N GLY A 31 7.19 5.76 -2.92
CA GLY A 31 5.80 6.20 -2.84
C GLY A 31 4.82 5.06 -2.54
N ALA A 32 5.01 3.90 -3.18
CA ALA A 32 4.20 2.71 -2.93
C ALA A 32 4.46 2.09 -1.56
N ALA A 33 5.63 2.30 -0.95
CA ALA A 33 5.87 1.85 0.42
C ALA A 33 5.19 2.75 1.46
N ILE A 34 5.07 4.07 1.19
CA ILE A 34 4.57 5.09 2.13
C ILE A 34 3.29 4.66 2.86
N PRO A 35 2.22 4.20 2.18
CA PRO A 35 0.97 3.89 2.85
C PRO A 35 1.07 2.75 3.86
N ASP A 36 2.10 1.91 3.76
CA ASP A 36 2.36 0.77 4.63
C ASP A 36 3.52 1.02 5.63
N LEU A 37 4.15 2.21 5.62
CA LEU A 37 5.29 2.55 6.50
C LEU A 37 4.90 2.70 7.99
N ASP A 38 3.64 2.50 8.33
CA ASP A 38 3.10 3.03 9.55
C ASP A 38 3.39 2.24 10.84
N ARG A 39 3.79 3.01 11.85
CA ARG A 39 4.06 2.58 13.22
C ARG A 39 3.24 3.41 14.24
N GLU A 40 2.03 3.77 13.86
CA GLU A 40 1.12 4.73 14.54
C GLU A 40 0.64 4.33 15.95
N TYR A 41 1.02 3.14 16.41
CA TYR A 41 0.86 2.70 17.79
C TYR A 41 1.57 3.63 18.81
N VAL A 42 2.37 4.58 18.33
CA VAL A 42 2.93 5.70 19.11
C VAL A 42 1.84 6.69 19.52
N PHE A 43 0.85 6.94 18.66
CA PHE A 43 -0.17 7.98 18.84
C PHE A 43 -1.49 7.45 19.40
N THR A 44 -1.79 6.15 19.24
CA THR A 44 -3.06 5.55 19.69
C THR A 44 -2.87 4.21 20.40
N LYS A 45 -3.84 3.83 21.25
CA LYS A 45 -3.87 2.51 21.90
C LYS A 45 -4.15 1.44 20.84
N ARG A 46 -3.35 0.35 20.83
CA ARG A 46 -3.49 -0.78 19.89
C ARG A 46 -4.92 -1.32 19.75
N LYS A 47 -5.68 -1.37 20.84
CA LYS A 47 -7.09 -1.83 20.82
C LYS A 47 -8.01 -0.92 20.02
N ILE A 48 -7.84 0.40 20.13
CA ILE A 48 -8.62 1.38 19.36
C ILE A 48 -8.19 1.31 17.90
N PHE A 49 -6.89 1.27 17.65
CA PHE A 49 -6.35 1.17 16.30
C PHE A 49 -6.81 -0.09 15.55
N ALA A 50 -6.72 -1.27 16.17
CA ALA A 50 -7.17 -2.53 15.57
C ALA A 50 -8.69 -2.52 15.32
N LYS A 51 -9.46 -1.89 16.22
CA LYS A 51 -10.91 -1.78 16.13
C LYS A 51 -11.37 -0.80 15.03
N TYR A 52 -10.68 0.32 14.84
CA TYR A 52 -11.09 1.39 13.92
C TYR A 52 -10.25 1.46 12.64
N GLN A 53 -9.25 0.58 12.50
CA GLN A 53 -8.33 0.53 11.36
C GLN A 53 -7.84 1.90 10.88
N LEU A 54 -7.47 2.75 11.84
CA LEU A 54 -7.16 4.15 11.54
C LEU A 54 -6.05 4.28 10.49
N HIS A 55 -5.06 3.41 10.52
CA HIS A 55 -4.00 3.36 9.51
C HIS A 55 -4.51 3.28 8.09
N ARG A 56 -5.20 2.19 7.76
CA ARG A 56 -5.65 2.00 6.40
C ARG A 56 -6.62 3.11 5.99
N ALA A 57 -7.45 3.57 6.91
CA ALA A 57 -8.35 4.68 6.63
C ALA A 57 -7.61 6.02 6.39
N LEU A 58 -6.53 6.30 7.11
CA LEU A 58 -5.75 7.54 6.99
C LEU A 58 -4.81 7.55 5.79
N PHE A 59 -4.21 6.41 5.45
CA PHE A 59 -3.14 6.32 4.46
C PHE A 59 -3.56 5.65 3.14
N HIS A 60 -4.67 4.92 3.13
CA HIS A 60 -5.22 4.31 1.91
C HIS A 60 -6.53 4.99 1.51
N ASN A 61 -6.47 6.31 1.31
CA ASN A 61 -7.60 7.08 0.78
C ASN A 61 -7.11 8.07 -0.28
N VAL A 62 -8.03 8.54 -1.13
CA VAL A 62 -7.71 9.44 -2.24
C VAL A 62 -7.19 10.79 -1.75
N PHE A 63 -7.66 11.31 -0.62
CA PHE A 63 -7.19 12.59 -0.11
C PHE A 63 -5.72 12.53 0.33
N PHE A 64 -5.30 11.43 0.96
CA PHE A 64 -3.91 11.17 1.26
C PHE A 64 -3.08 11.07 -0.01
N ALA A 65 -3.52 10.26 -0.98
CA ALA A 65 -2.84 10.14 -2.27
C ALA A 65 -2.68 11.48 -2.98
N LEU A 66 -3.76 12.29 -3.04
CA LEU A 66 -3.74 13.63 -3.62
C LEU A 66 -2.80 14.58 -2.87
N ALA A 67 -2.79 14.55 -1.54
CA ALA A 67 -1.86 15.37 -0.75
C ALA A 67 -0.40 15.03 -1.06
N ILE A 68 -0.08 13.73 -1.16
CA ILE A 68 1.25 13.29 -1.57
C ILE A 68 1.54 13.66 -3.02
N THR A 69 0.58 13.56 -3.94
CA THR A 69 0.75 13.98 -5.35
C THR A 69 1.02 15.48 -5.48
N LEU A 70 0.33 16.32 -4.71
CA LEU A 70 0.56 17.77 -4.67
C LEU A 70 1.95 18.10 -4.13
N PHE A 71 2.47 17.26 -3.23
CA PHE A 71 3.82 17.38 -2.71
C PHE A 71 4.89 16.87 -3.69
N ASN A 72 4.70 15.68 -4.24
CA ASN A 72 5.54 15.06 -5.25
C ASN A 72 4.71 14.07 -6.09
N GLN A 73 4.62 14.32 -7.40
CA GLN A 73 3.77 13.53 -8.29
C GLN A 73 4.20 12.05 -8.40
N TYR A 74 5.49 11.75 -8.27
CA TYR A 74 6.02 10.39 -8.36
C TYR A 74 5.76 9.57 -7.10
N LEU A 75 5.96 10.18 -5.93
CA LEU A 75 5.55 9.58 -4.67
C LEU A 75 4.04 9.33 -4.68
N GLY A 76 3.27 10.30 -5.15
CA GLY A 76 1.82 10.20 -5.27
C GLY A 76 1.38 9.09 -6.21
N LEU A 77 2.03 8.94 -7.38
CA LEU A 77 1.79 7.82 -8.29
C LEU A 77 2.03 6.48 -7.57
N GLY A 78 3.13 6.36 -6.81
CA GLY A 78 3.39 5.18 -5.99
C GLY A 78 2.27 4.88 -5.00
N VAL A 79 1.79 5.91 -4.27
CA VAL A 79 0.65 5.78 -3.35
C VAL A 79 -0.63 5.36 -4.08
N PHE A 80 -0.92 5.93 -5.25
CA PHE A 80 -2.08 5.53 -6.05
C PHE A 80 -1.99 4.08 -6.52
N LEU A 81 -0.81 3.63 -6.97
CA LEU A 81 -0.59 2.23 -7.36
C LEU A 81 -0.75 1.28 -6.16
N HIS A 82 -0.27 1.69 -4.99
CA HIS A 82 -0.47 0.94 -3.74
C HIS A 82 -1.96 0.77 -3.42
N ILE A 83 -2.69 1.88 -3.39
CA ILE A 83 -4.14 1.89 -3.13
C ILE A 83 -4.89 1.06 -4.18
N ALA A 84 -4.53 1.19 -5.46
CA ALA A 84 -5.16 0.44 -6.55
C ALA A 84 -4.96 -1.07 -6.39
N LEU A 85 -3.76 -1.51 -5.99
CA LEU A 85 -3.49 -2.91 -5.70
C LEU A 85 -4.30 -3.41 -4.50
N ASP A 86 -4.36 -2.63 -3.43
CA ASP A 86 -5.15 -3.01 -2.25
C ASP A 86 -6.66 -3.00 -2.55
N MET A 87 -7.13 -2.21 -3.52
CA MET A 87 -8.50 -2.29 -4.05
C MET A 87 -8.78 -3.56 -4.85
N LEU A 88 -7.78 -4.31 -5.30
CA LEU A 88 -7.95 -5.64 -5.91
C LEU A 88 -8.12 -6.75 -4.87
N THR A 89 -7.87 -6.46 -3.59
CA THR A 89 -7.92 -7.45 -2.51
C THR A 89 -9.33 -7.71 -1.99
N SER A 90 -9.51 -8.88 -1.40
CA SER A 90 -10.82 -9.36 -0.96
C SER A 90 -11.26 -8.80 0.39
N PRO A 91 -12.54 -9.02 0.78
CA PRO A 91 -13.00 -8.77 2.15
C PRO A 91 -12.17 -9.43 3.25
N THR A 92 -11.41 -10.50 2.95
CA THR A 92 -10.38 -11.09 3.84
C THR A 92 -9.35 -10.07 4.30
N ASP A 93 -8.93 -9.22 3.37
CA ASP A 93 -7.90 -8.23 3.57
C ASP A 93 -8.51 -6.91 4.04
N ARG A 94 -9.83 -6.83 4.25
CA ARG A 94 -10.61 -5.67 4.74
C ARG A 94 -10.70 -4.46 3.79
N GLY A 95 -10.38 -4.60 2.50
CA GLY A 95 -10.66 -3.58 1.47
C GLY A 95 -10.09 -2.19 1.79
N VAL A 96 -10.52 -1.15 1.07
CA VAL A 96 -9.98 0.22 1.18
C VAL A 96 -11.08 1.25 1.44
N GLU A 97 -10.87 2.14 2.41
CA GLU A 97 -11.77 3.28 2.69
C GLU A 97 -11.41 4.50 1.82
N LEU A 98 -11.72 4.41 0.52
CA LEU A 98 -11.26 5.36 -0.50
C LEU A 98 -11.55 6.84 -0.19
N PHE A 99 -12.67 7.12 0.47
CA PHE A 99 -13.16 8.47 0.78
C PHE A 99 -13.15 8.80 2.29
N PHE A 100 -12.32 8.15 3.09
CA PHE A 100 -12.11 8.58 4.48
C PHE A 100 -11.65 10.06 4.53
N PRO A 101 -12.13 10.91 5.46
CA PRO A 101 -13.07 10.62 6.55
C PRO A 101 -14.56 10.75 6.18
N LEU A 102 -14.88 11.20 4.96
CA LEU A 102 -16.26 11.47 4.54
C LEU A 102 -17.16 10.23 4.68
N GLY A 103 -16.64 9.06 4.30
CA GLY A 103 -17.39 7.80 4.43
C GLY A 103 -17.78 7.43 5.86
N ARG A 104 -17.07 7.95 6.86
CA ARG A 104 -17.35 7.73 8.29
C ARG A 104 -18.36 8.71 8.89
N LEU A 105 -18.71 9.78 8.16
CA LEU A 105 -19.80 10.68 8.55
C LEU A 105 -21.18 10.01 8.38
N VAL A 106 -21.25 8.99 7.53
CA VAL A 106 -22.46 8.21 7.28
C VAL A 106 -22.60 7.13 8.35
N GLY A 107 -23.62 7.27 9.19
CA GLY A 107 -23.82 6.39 10.36
C GLY A 107 -24.71 5.17 10.12
N LYS A 108 -25.32 5.02 8.93
CA LYS A 108 -26.39 4.05 8.67
C LYS A 108 -26.39 3.59 7.21
N PHE A 109 -27.05 2.47 6.93
CA PHE A 109 -27.26 1.91 5.59
C PHE A 109 -28.74 1.60 5.32
N MET A 110 -29.14 1.63 4.04
CA MET A 110 -30.51 1.37 3.60
C MET A 110 -30.78 -0.12 3.39
N LEU A 111 -29.86 -0.84 2.75
CA LEU A 111 -29.92 -2.28 2.53
C LEU A 111 -28.84 -2.97 3.35
N ASP A 112 -29.21 -3.98 4.12
CA ASP A 112 -28.23 -4.89 4.69
C ASP A 112 -27.70 -5.87 3.62
N TYR A 113 -26.59 -6.55 3.93
CA TYR A 113 -26.00 -7.50 2.99
C TYR A 113 -26.91 -8.69 2.66
N ASP A 114 -27.89 -8.99 3.53
CA ASP A 114 -28.87 -10.07 3.35
C ASP A 114 -30.14 -9.58 2.59
N GLY A 115 -30.17 -8.31 2.15
CA GLY A 115 -31.24 -7.71 1.35
C GLY A 115 -32.39 -7.08 2.15
N ASN A 116 -32.29 -6.99 3.48
CA ASN A 116 -33.31 -6.36 4.30
C ASN A 116 -33.22 -4.83 4.22
N VAL A 117 -34.38 -4.18 4.09
CA VAL A 117 -34.48 -2.73 3.97
C VAL A 117 -34.68 -2.05 5.32
N ASN A 118 -33.78 -1.16 5.70
CA ASN A 118 -33.88 -0.38 6.93
C ASN A 118 -34.56 0.98 6.71
N ARG A 119 -35.89 0.95 6.49
CA ARG A 119 -36.71 2.12 6.11
C ARG A 119 -36.89 3.18 7.21
N LYS A 120 -36.48 2.93 8.45
CA LYS A 120 -36.76 3.82 9.61
C LYS A 120 -35.68 4.87 9.88
N SER A 121 -34.70 5.01 8.99
CA SER A 121 -33.55 5.86 9.23
C SER A 121 -33.71 7.24 8.59
N LYS A 122 -33.72 8.30 9.42
CA LYS A 122 -33.53 9.69 8.96
C LYS A 122 -32.04 10.02 8.95
N GLY A 123 -31.57 10.75 7.92
CA GLY A 123 -30.18 11.20 7.78
C GLY A 123 -29.47 10.68 6.52
N MET A 124 -28.18 10.98 6.38
CA MET A 124 -27.35 10.46 5.29
C MET A 124 -27.14 8.95 5.48
N LEU A 125 -27.36 8.19 4.41
CA LEU A 125 -27.40 6.74 4.41
C LEU A 125 -26.57 6.21 3.26
N TRP A 126 -25.79 5.16 3.54
CA TRP A 126 -25.23 4.35 2.48
C TRP A 126 -26.29 3.44 1.88
N TYR A 127 -26.18 3.16 0.58
CA TYR A 127 -27.15 2.30 -0.08
C TYR A 127 -27.06 0.86 0.43
N LEU A 128 -25.83 0.34 0.58
CA LEU A 128 -25.55 -1.05 0.95
C LEU A 128 -24.63 -1.11 2.18
N GLU A 129 -24.90 -2.06 3.08
CA GLU A 129 -24.02 -2.40 4.21
C GLU A 129 -22.71 -3.02 3.73
N ASP A 130 -21.62 -2.70 4.44
CA ASP A 130 -20.35 -3.42 4.31
C ASP A 130 -20.56 -4.93 4.58
N PRO A 131 -19.89 -5.86 3.88
CA PRO A 131 -20.13 -7.30 4.02
C PRO A 131 -19.51 -7.88 5.31
N VAL A 132 -19.86 -7.33 6.48
CA VAL A 132 -19.30 -7.62 7.81
C VAL A 132 -19.33 -9.12 8.12
N ARG A 133 -20.39 -9.82 7.70
CA ARG A 133 -20.52 -11.28 7.90
C ARG A 133 -19.44 -12.07 7.14
N ILE A 134 -19.11 -11.66 5.92
CA ILE A 134 -18.04 -12.28 5.12
C ILE A 134 -16.70 -11.95 5.76
N ILE A 135 -16.46 -10.68 6.07
CA ILE A 135 -15.22 -10.21 6.71
C ILE A 135 -14.98 -10.99 8.01
N ASN A 136 -15.96 -11.12 8.89
CA ASN A 136 -15.80 -11.85 10.16
C ASN A 136 -15.57 -13.36 10.00
N LYS A 137 -16.03 -13.93 8.88
CA LYS A 137 -15.81 -15.34 8.55
C LYS A 137 -14.42 -15.57 7.95
N THR A 138 -13.91 -14.63 7.17
CA THR A 138 -12.72 -14.84 6.33
C THR A 138 -11.47 -14.08 6.79
N ALA A 139 -11.63 -13.02 7.58
CA ALA A 139 -10.51 -12.24 8.09
C ALA A 139 -9.82 -12.94 9.29
N ASP A 140 -8.53 -12.65 9.44
CA ASP A 140 -7.74 -13.16 10.56
C ASP A 140 -8.35 -12.79 11.92
N PRO A 141 -8.11 -13.55 13.00
CA PRO A 141 -8.71 -13.30 14.31
C PRO A 141 -8.51 -11.87 14.85
N GLY A 142 -7.39 -11.22 14.53
CA GLY A 142 -7.11 -9.81 14.90
C GLY A 142 -7.76 -8.76 13.99
N LEU A 143 -8.34 -9.21 12.88
CA LEU A 143 -9.01 -8.44 11.84
C LEU A 143 -10.51 -8.80 11.75
N LYS A 144 -11.14 -9.18 12.86
CA LYS A 144 -12.60 -9.31 12.94
C LYS A 144 -13.25 -8.02 13.44
N GLU A 145 -14.33 -7.62 12.80
CA GLU A 145 -15.13 -6.46 13.18
C GLU A 145 -15.94 -6.76 14.44
N VAL A 146 -15.88 -5.83 15.39
CA VAL A 146 -16.50 -5.99 16.71
C VAL A 146 -18.01 -5.75 16.65
N ASN A 147 -18.45 -4.84 15.79
CA ASN A 147 -19.85 -4.44 15.60
C ASN A 147 -20.14 -4.19 14.11
N LYS A 148 -21.41 -4.04 13.74
CA LYS A 148 -21.80 -3.48 12.43
C LYS A 148 -21.22 -2.07 12.31
N MET A 149 -20.37 -1.85 11.31
CA MET A 149 -19.78 -0.56 11.02
C MET A 149 -20.34 -0.06 9.69
N PRO A 150 -20.87 1.17 9.64
CA PRO A 150 -21.55 1.70 8.45
C PRO A 150 -20.56 2.19 7.37
N TRP A 151 -19.25 2.01 7.56
CA TRP A 151 -18.25 2.56 6.65
C TRP A 151 -18.13 1.66 5.42
N ILE A 152 -18.38 2.23 4.23
CA ILE A 152 -18.16 1.49 2.99
C ILE A 152 -16.67 1.41 2.70
N ARG A 153 -16.21 0.17 2.53
CA ARG A 153 -14.90 -0.11 1.93
C ARG A 153 -15.10 -0.65 0.53
N ILE A 154 -14.14 -0.39 -0.34
CA ILE A 154 -14.09 -0.98 -1.67
C ILE A 154 -13.31 -2.28 -1.58
N TYR A 155 -13.90 -3.34 -2.14
CA TYR A 155 -13.31 -4.66 -2.23
C TYR A 155 -13.09 -5.03 -3.69
N GLY A 156 -12.01 -5.74 -3.94
CA GLY A 156 -11.68 -6.29 -5.24
C GLY A 156 -12.35 -7.63 -5.51
N PRO A 157 -12.26 -8.10 -6.76
CA PRO A 157 -12.91 -9.33 -7.20
C PRO A 157 -12.24 -10.59 -6.65
N PHE A 158 -10.99 -10.52 -6.18
CA PHE A 158 -10.18 -11.70 -5.87
C PHE A 158 -10.34 -12.15 -4.42
N LYS A 159 -11.12 -13.22 -4.19
CA LYS A 159 -11.43 -13.80 -2.87
C LYS A 159 -10.22 -14.36 -2.11
N ASN A 160 -9.20 -14.81 -2.83
CA ASN A 160 -7.90 -15.23 -2.31
C ASN A 160 -6.82 -14.62 -3.19
N SER A 161 -6.29 -13.48 -2.77
CA SER A 161 -5.34 -12.70 -3.58
C SER A 161 -4.00 -13.39 -3.76
N ARG A 162 -3.71 -14.57 -3.16
CA ARG A 162 -2.39 -15.20 -3.23
C ARG A 162 -1.88 -15.42 -4.65
N LEU A 163 -2.68 -16.02 -5.55
CA LEU A 163 -2.24 -16.25 -6.92
C LEU A 163 -2.01 -14.92 -7.65
N VAL A 164 -2.91 -13.96 -7.47
CA VAL A 164 -2.85 -12.64 -8.10
C VAL A 164 -1.68 -11.81 -7.56
N ASP A 165 -1.40 -11.88 -6.26
CA ASP A 165 -0.29 -11.24 -5.57
C ASP A 165 1.04 -11.75 -6.10
N TRP A 166 1.23 -13.07 -6.13
CA TRP A 166 2.44 -13.67 -6.73
C TRP A 166 2.52 -13.42 -8.23
N MET A 167 1.40 -13.44 -8.96
CA MET A 167 1.37 -13.14 -10.39
C MET A 167 1.84 -11.72 -10.64
N ILE A 168 1.29 -10.73 -9.95
CA ILE A 168 1.68 -9.33 -10.11
C ILE A 168 3.15 -9.13 -9.72
N PHE A 169 3.59 -9.73 -8.61
CA PHE A 169 4.98 -9.67 -8.18
C PHE A 169 5.94 -10.23 -9.24
N TYR A 170 5.71 -11.47 -9.69
CA TYR A 170 6.57 -12.12 -10.68
C TYR A 170 6.50 -11.45 -12.04
N SER A 171 5.32 -11.01 -12.48
CA SER A 171 5.17 -10.29 -13.76
C SER A 171 5.94 -8.98 -13.73
N SER A 172 5.85 -8.22 -12.63
CA SER A 172 6.59 -6.96 -12.47
C SER A 172 8.09 -7.20 -12.44
N PHE A 173 8.54 -8.22 -11.70
CA PHE A 173 9.95 -8.58 -11.64
C PHE A 173 10.50 -9.01 -13.01
N VAL A 174 9.82 -9.93 -13.69
CA VAL A 174 10.19 -10.41 -15.04
C VAL A 174 10.19 -9.26 -16.04
N PHE A 175 9.20 -8.36 -15.97
CA PHE A 175 9.15 -7.17 -16.81
C PHE A 175 10.42 -6.33 -16.66
N ILE A 176 10.83 -6.02 -15.44
CA ILE A 176 12.06 -5.24 -15.18
C ILE A 176 13.28 -5.93 -15.80
N GLN A 177 13.42 -7.25 -15.61
CA GLN A 177 14.56 -8.00 -16.15
C GLN A 177 14.59 -8.00 -17.69
N LEU A 178 13.43 -8.16 -18.33
CA LEU A 178 13.32 -8.19 -19.78
C LEU A 178 13.43 -6.80 -20.41
N TYR A 179 12.90 -5.77 -19.74
CA TYR A 179 12.96 -4.39 -20.21
C TYR A 179 14.41 -3.89 -20.24
N GLU A 180 15.22 -4.33 -19.27
CA GLU A 180 16.64 -3.95 -19.13
C GLU A 180 17.63 -5.02 -19.59
N LEU A 181 17.18 -6.01 -20.37
CA LEU A 181 17.99 -7.18 -20.72
C LEU A 181 19.38 -6.84 -21.28
N ASN A 182 19.48 -5.77 -22.08
CA ASN A 182 20.74 -5.37 -22.73
C ASN A 182 21.70 -4.62 -21.79
N ASN A 183 21.22 -4.04 -20.70
CA ASN A 183 22.00 -3.21 -19.76
C ASN A 183 21.81 -3.63 -18.30
N LEU A 184 21.41 -4.88 -18.06
CA LEU A 184 20.87 -5.33 -16.77
C LEU A 184 21.82 -5.09 -15.59
N ILE A 185 23.12 -5.34 -15.80
CA ILE A 185 24.15 -5.13 -14.76
C ILE A 185 24.26 -3.65 -14.41
N SER A 186 24.40 -2.78 -15.41
CA SER A 186 24.47 -1.33 -15.23
C SER A 186 23.19 -0.77 -14.59
N TRP A 187 22.04 -1.33 -14.95
CA TRP A 187 20.76 -0.98 -14.33
C TRP A 187 20.75 -1.34 -12.85
N TRP A 188 21.16 -2.56 -12.47
CA TRP A 188 21.24 -2.97 -11.07
C TRP A 188 22.24 -2.12 -10.27
N GLU A 189 23.40 -1.80 -10.83
CA GLU A 189 24.37 -0.89 -10.20
C GLU A 189 23.75 0.50 -9.97
N SER A 190 23.10 1.06 -10.98
CA SER A 190 22.42 2.35 -10.90
C SER A 190 21.26 2.32 -9.89
N PHE A 191 20.50 1.23 -9.86
CA PHE A 191 19.39 1.02 -8.93
C PHE A 191 19.89 0.95 -7.49
N LEU A 192 20.90 0.11 -7.21
CA LEU A 192 21.47 -0.02 -5.87
C LEU A 192 22.12 1.29 -5.41
N TYR A 193 22.86 1.97 -6.30
CA TYR A 193 23.41 3.29 -6.00
C TYR A 193 22.29 4.30 -5.69
N THR A 194 21.21 4.30 -6.47
CA THR A 194 20.08 5.22 -6.28
C THR A 194 19.36 4.96 -4.96
N VAL A 195 19.09 3.69 -4.64
CA VAL A 195 18.36 3.25 -3.45
C VAL A 195 19.17 3.40 -2.16
N PHE A 196 20.49 3.24 -2.20
CA PHE A 196 21.30 3.18 -0.97
C PHE A 196 22.28 4.35 -0.78
N VAL A 197 22.56 5.13 -1.84
CA VAL A 197 23.62 6.14 -1.82
C VAL A 197 23.11 7.51 -2.26
N LYS A 198 22.41 7.58 -3.40
CA LYS A 198 21.97 8.84 -4.01
C LYS A 198 20.98 9.61 -3.13
N TYR A 199 20.10 8.91 -2.42
CA TYR A 199 19.05 9.50 -1.57
C TYR A 199 19.28 9.29 -0.09
N ILE A 200 20.51 9.55 0.36
CA ILE A 200 20.96 9.31 1.73
C ILE A 200 20.03 9.89 2.80
N PHE A 201 19.40 11.05 2.57
CA PHE A 201 18.46 11.65 3.53
C PHE A 201 17.13 10.88 3.62
N ILE A 202 16.63 10.34 2.50
CA ILE A 202 15.47 9.44 2.51
C ILE A 202 15.85 8.16 3.25
N ASP A 203 17.01 7.58 2.96
CA ASP A 203 17.45 6.32 3.56
C ASP A 203 17.64 6.44 5.07
N ILE A 204 18.36 7.49 5.52
CA ILE A 204 18.54 7.81 6.93
C ILE A 204 17.18 8.07 7.58
N GLY A 205 16.30 8.84 6.93
CA GLY A 205 14.94 9.09 7.40
C GLY A 205 14.15 7.79 7.59
N ILE A 206 14.12 6.92 6.60
CA ILE A 206 13.44 5.61 6.65
C ILE A 206 14.03 4.74 7.76
N ILE A 207 15.35 4.62 7.85
CA ILE A 207 16.03 3.81 8.88
C ILE A 207 15.67 4.32 10.28
N ILE A 208 15.80 5.63 10.53
CA ILE A 208 15.47 6.22 11.82
C ILE A 208 13.99 6.01 12.14
N PHE A 209 13.10 6.25 11.18
CA PHE A 209 11.66 6.11 11.37
C PHE A 209 11.30 4.66 11.72
N TYR A 210 11.79 3.68 10.96
CA TYR A 210 11.53 2.27 11.19
C TYR A 210 12.15 1.76 12.48
N PHE A 211 13.42 2.06 12.72
CA PHE A 211 14.12 1.61 13.92
C PHE A 211 13.43 2.14 15.17
N THR A 212 13.09 3.44 15.19
CA THR A 212 12.42 4.08 16.32
C THR A 212 11.01 3.54 16.51
N GLY A 213 10.23 3.40 15.44
CA GLY A 213 8.88 2.84 15.50
C GLY A 213 8.85 1.37 15.94
N GLU A 214 9.80 0.56 15.47
CA GLU A 214 9.93 -0.84 15.88
C GLU A 214 10.41 -0.99 17.32
N PHE A 215 11.34 -0.13 17.75
CA PHE A 215 11.78 -0.05 19.13
C PHE A 215 10.64 0.31 20.08
N TRP A 216 9.82 1.31 19.71
CA TRP A 216 8.60 1.64 20.45
C TRP A 216 7.68 0.42 20.58
N ARG A 217 7.35 -0.21 19.44
CA ARG A 217 6.43 -1.34 19.36
C ARG A 217 6.88 -2.53 20.21
N ARG A 218 8.16 -2.92 20.13
CA ARG A 218 8.65 -4.12 20.82
C ARG A 218 8.97 -3.89 22.29
N ARG A 219 9.53 -2.73 22.64
CA ARG A 219 10.17 -2.55 23.95
C ARG A 219 9.46 -1.57 24.86
N LEU A 220 8.86 -0.51 24.32
CA LEU A 220 8.39 0.61 25.12
C LEU A 220 6.87 0.63 25.30
N GLN A 221 6.11 0.26 24.27
CA GLN A 221 4.64 0.34 24.28
C GLN A 221 3.98 -0.33 25.51
N PHE A 222 4.59 -1.39 26.05
CA PHE A 222 4.05 -2.18 27.17
C PHE A 222 4.61 -1.80 28.55
N ARG A 223 5.55 -0.85 28.62
CA ARG A 223 6.29 -0.53 29.86
C ARG A 223 5.74 0.68 30.63
N GLY A 224 4.57 1.22 30.27
CA GLY A 224 4.00 2.39 30.96
C GLY A 224 4.95 3.60 30.93
N VAL A 225 5.52 3.87 29.76
CA VAL A 225 6.57 4.89 29.56
C VAL A 225 6.09 6.30 29.91
N THR A 226 6.99 7.12 30.44
CA THR A 226 6.69 8.52 30.77
C THR A 226 6.37 9.34 29.52
N THR A 227 5.58 10.40 29.69
CA THR A 227 5.21 11.33 28.60
C THR A 227 6.43 11.92 27.91
N LYS A 228 7.55 12.14 28.64
CA LYS A 228 8.81 12.63 28.07
C LYS A 228 9.38 11.68 27.04
N ILE A 229 9.47 10.38 27.35
CA ILE A 229 10.01 9.37 26.41
C ILE A 229 9.09 9.23 25.19
N ARG A 230 7.77 9.27 25.40
CA ARG A 230 6.80 9.28 24.28
C ARG A 230 7.04 10.48 23.36
N ASN A 231 7.21 11.67 23.92
CA ASN A 231 7.45 12.89 23.14
C ASN A 231 8.79 12.83 22.40
N SER A 232 9.85 12.31 23.02
CA SER A 232 11.14 12.12 22.34
C SER A 232 11.03 11.21 21.12
N ILE A 233 10.25 10.12 21.21
CA ILE A 233 10.01 9.21 20.09
C ILE A 233 9.24 9.90 18.96
N ILE A 234 8.22 10.67 19.31
CA ILE A 234 7.46 11.46 18.34
C ILE A 234 8.39 12.45 17.64
N ILE A 235 9.22 13.18 18.38
CA ILE A 235 10.18 14.14 17.81
C ILE A 235 11.15 13.44 16.85
N ILE A 236 11.71 12.28 17.23
CA ILE A 236 12.62 11.50 16.37
C ILE A 236 11.90 11.05 15.09
N MET A 237 10.65 10.57 15.20
CA MET A 237 9.86 10.17 14.04
C MET A 237 9.49 11.35 13.14
N VAL A 238 9.16 12.52 13.71
CA VAL A 238 8.89 13.75 12.95
C VAL A 238 10.15 14.26 12.26
N PHE A 239 11.31 14.22 12.95
CA PHE A 239 12.59 14.57 12.34
C PHE A 239 12.93 13.63 11.18
N ALA A 240 12.78 12.33 11.37
CA ALA A 240 12.97 11.33 10.32
C ALA A 240 12.04 11.57 9.11
N LEU A 241 10.76 11.85 9.37
CA LEU A 241 9.80 12.22 8.32
C LEU A 241 10.22 13.52 7.61
N SER A 242 10.75 14.50 8.35
CA SER A 242 11.21 15.77 7.79
C SER A 242 12.40 15.56 6.84
N LEU A 243 13.31 14.61 7.13
CA LEU A 243 14.40 14.26 6.21
C LEU A 243 13.88 13.65 4.90
N ILE A 244 12.89 12.75 4.98
CA ILE A 244 12.23 12.15 3.82
C ILE A 244 11.55 13.24 2.98
N LEU A 245 10.82 14.15 3.61
CA LEU A 245 10.14 15.25 2.93
C LEU A 245 11.15 16.22 2.31
N TYR A 246 12.19 16.63 3.04
CA TYR A 246 13.20 17.56 2.54
C TYR A 246 13.82 17.06 1.22
N GLN A 247 14.27 15.81 1.18
CA GLN A 247 14.85 15.24 -0.04
C GLN A 247 13.80 15.02 -1.13
N GLY A 248 12.58 14.58 -0.77
CA GLY A 248 11.48 14.37 -1.71
C GLY A 248 11.03 15.64 -2.44
N TYR A 249 11.11 16.80 -1.79
CA TYR A 249 10.79 18.09 -2.38
C TYR A 249 11.76 18.48 -3.52
N HIS A 250 13.03 18.10 -3.42
CA HIS A 250 14.05 18.42 -4.42
C HIS A 250 14.06 17.48 -5.64
N LEU A 251 13.13 16.52 -5.71
CA LEU A 251 13.05 15.53 -6.78
C LEU A 251 11.91 15.87 -7.74
N TYR A 252 12.17 16.76 -8.69
CA TYR A 252 11.26 17.10 -9.77
C TYR A 252 11.84 16.69 -11.13
N ASN A 253 11.03 16.01 -11.94
CA ASN A 253 11.25 15.79 -13.36
C ASN A 253 9.86 15.87 -14.05
N PRO A 254 9.74 16.15 -15.36
CA PRO A 254 8.46 16.13 -16.05
C PRO A 254 7.98 14.70 -16.34
N ILE A 255 6.67 14.54 -16.48
CA ILE A 255 6.05 13.30 -16.93
C ILE A 255 6.12 13.23 -18.47
N ASN A 256 6.53 12.09 -19.02
CA ASN A 256 6.44 11.82 -20.45
C ASN A 256 5.77 10.47 -20.68
N THR A 257 4.57 10.45 -21.27
CA THR A 257 3.65 9.29 -21.18
C THR A 257 3.54 8.42 -22.42
N SER A 258 4.50 8.44 -23.34
CA SER A 258 4.37 7.63 -24.57
C SER A 258 4.78 6.17 -24.33
N ILE A 259 3.80 5.26 -24.26
CA ILE A 259 4.04 3.81 -24.27
C ILE A 259 4.02 3.30 -25.71
N GLY A 260 5.07 2.62 -26.14
CA GLY A 260 5.17 2.02 -27.48
C GLY A 260 4.63 0.59 -27.55
N ILE A 261 4.59 0.04 -28.77
CA ILE A 261 4.11 -1.32 -29.06
C ILE A 261 5.03 -2.38 -28.43
N ARG A 262 6.34 -2.12 -28.39
CA ARG A 262 7.35 -3.01 -27.79
C ARG A 262 7.06 -3.23 -26.31
N GLU A 263 6.75 -2.15 -25.60
CA GLU A 263 6.43 -2.15 -24.17
C GLU A 263 5.17 -2.97 -23.88
N VAL A 264 4.13 -2.82 -24.71
CA VAL A 264 2.90 -3.62 -24.61
C VAL A 264 3.20 -5.12 -24.79
N SER A 265 4.01 -5.48 -25.80
CA SER A 265 4.42 -6.87 -26.00
C SER A 265 5.19 -7.42 -24.79
N LEU A 266 6.09 -6.63 -24.22
CA LEU A 266 6.85 -7.02 -23.02
C LEU A 266 5.94 -7.21 -21.80
N ILE A 267 4.94 -6.34 -21.60
CA ILE A 267 3.93 -6.50 -20.53
C ILE A 267 3.21 -7.85 -20.68
N ILE A 268 2.72 -8.16 -21.89
CA ILE A 268 1.98 -9.42 -22.14
C ILE A 268 2.85 -10.64 -21.87
N VAL A 269 4.09 -10.66 -22.40
CA VAL A 269 5.03 -11.75 -22.17
C VAL A 269 5.34 -11.91 -20.68
N SER A 270 5.56 -10.80 -19.97
CA SER A 270 5.86 -10.81 -18.54
C SER A 270 4.68 -11.29 -17.70
N LEU A 271 3.44 -10.94 -18.08
CA LEU A 271 2.22 -11.44 -17.45
C LEU A 271 2.06 -12.96 -17.61
N ILE A 272 2.31 -13.49 -18.81
CA ILE A 272 2.22 -14.93 -19.08
C ILE A 272 3.26 -15.70 -18.26
N ILE A 273 4.52 -15.26 -18.31
CA ILE A 273 5.61 -15.89 -17.55
C ILE A 273 5.33 -15.77 -16.04
N GLY A 274 4.95 -14.59 -15.58
CA GLY A 274 4.65 -14.32 -14.17
C GLY A 274 3.49 -15.17 -13.65
N LEU A 275 2.44 -15.37 -14.44
CA LEU A 275 1.32 -16.27 -14.10
C LEU A 275 1.78 -17.73 -13.97
N ILE A 276 2.60 -18.22 -14.90
CA ILE A 276 3.14 -19.59 -14.85
C ILE A 276 3.97 -19.79 -13.58
N ILE A 277 4.89 -18.86 -13.28
CA ILE A 277 5.73 -18.92 -12.08
C ILE A 277 4.87 -18.84 -10.81
N ALA A 278 3.91 -17.91 -10.76
CA ALA A 278 3.00 -17.76 -9.62
C ALA A 278 2.18 -19.03 -9.37
N TYR A 279 1.64 -19.65 -10.42
CA TYR A 279 0.90 -20.89 -10.32
C TYR A 279 1.76 -22.02 -9.74
N VAL A 280 2.98 -22.19 -10.26
CA VAL A 280 3.94 -23.18 -9.75
C VAL A 280 4.30 -22.90 -8.29
N HIS A 281 4.64 -21.65 -7.94
CA HIS A 281 4.94 -21.25 -6.57
C HIS A 281 3.79 -21.60 -5.63
N VAL A 282 2.58 -21.13 -5.94
CA VAL A 282 1.42 -21.32 -5.07
C VAL A 282 1.11 -22.80 -4.89
N ARG A 283 1.17 -23.58 -5.97
CA ARG A 283 0.96 -25.02 -5.94
C ARG A 283 1.99 -25.73 -5.07
N LEU A 284 3.28 -25.41 -5.20
CA LEU A 284 4.34 -26.05 -4.41
C LEU A 284 4.27 -25.66 -2.93
N ARG A 285 4.04 -24.38 -2.64
CA ARG A 285 4.09 -23.85 -1.27
C ARG A 285 2.82 -24.12 -0.47
N PHE A 286 1.65 -23.94 -1.09
CA PHE A 286 0.37 -23.99 -0.40
C PHE A 286 -0.44 -25.25 -0.73
N LYS A 287 0.03 -26.09 -1.67
CA LYS A 287 -0.59 -27.35 -2.10
C LYS A 287 -1.99 -27.23 -2.70
N GLN A 288 -2.56 -26.02 -2.74
CA GLN A 288 -3.88 -25.71 -3.28
C GLN A 288 -3.84 -24.35 -3.97
N VAL A 289 -4.43 -24.28 -5.16
CA VAL A 289 -4.64 -23.04 -5.92
C VAL A 289 -6.13 -22.74 -5.86
N VAL A 290 -6.49 -21.59 -5.30
CA VAL A 290 -7.87 -21.10 -5.25
C VAL A 290 -7.94 -19.91 -6.19
N LEU A 291 -8.79 -20.00 -7.20
CA LEU A 291 -9.13 -18.91 -8.12
C LEU A 291 -10.20 -18.01 -7.48
#